data_AF-A0A956YG78-F1
#
_entry.id   AF-A0A956YG78-F1
#
_cell.length_a   1.000
_cell.length_b   1.000
_cell.length_c   1.000
_cell.angle_alpha   90.00
_cell.angle_beta   90.00
_cell.angle_gamma   90.00
#
_symmetry.space_group_name_H-M   'P 1'
#
loop_
_entity.id
_entity.type
_entity.pdbx_description
1 polymer ?
#
loop_
_entity_poly.entity_id
_entity_poly.type
_entity_poly.pdbx_seq_one_letter_code
_entity_poly.pdbx_strand_id
1 'polypeptide(L)'
;MRYLTYLARFYLTRRWLLALLLLIGIVAAVLEAPLWLLLLILLLLLLLILFRQQIAPNFYPQEEYLVPDQVILSGPTAVVNQIIETANRQTNLQLEEVHDAANQPMRLTFGSLPPAVVDCLSGCYEFASQDFVIVLVRLGGARPDVSRAIRILQQLAGGNRVRVEPNWLTGSPWDVGG
;
A
#
# COMPACT_ATOMS: atom_id res chain seq x y z
N MET A 1 -12.46 -16.24 3.55
CA MET A 1 -11.56 -16.92 4.52
C MET A 1 -10.43 -16.05 5.11
N ARG A 2 -10.11 -14.85 4.59
CA ARG A 2 -9.04 -13.97 5.15
C ARG A 2 -9.49 -13.05 6.31
N TYR A 3 -10.80 -12.88 6.51
CA TYR A 3 -11.38 -12.06 7.60
C TYR A 3 -11.22 -12.68 9.00
N LEU A 4 -11.29 -14.01 9.11
CA LEU A 4 -11.11 -14.71 10.39
C LEU A 4 -9.67 -14.61 10.91
N THR A 5 -8.68 -14.50 10.02
CA THR A 5 -7.26 -14.42 10.40
C THR A 5 -6.86 -13.06 10.96
N TYR A 6 -7.49 -11.97 10.50
CA TYR A 6 -7.25 -10.61 11.01
C TYR A 6 -7.94 -10.36 12.35
N LEU A 7 -9.21 -10.78 12.49
CA LEU A 7 -9.91 -10.75 13.78
C LEU A 7 -9.20 -11.64 14.81
N ALA A 8 -8.72 -12.82 14.40
CA ALA A 8 -7.92 -13.67 15.28
C ALA A 8 -6.61 -12.98 15.71
N ARG A 9 -5.88 -12.30 14.83
CA ARG A 9 -4.64 -11.59 15.20
C ARG A 9 -4.90 -10.40 16.14
N PHE A 10 -5.97 -9.65 15.95
CA PHE A 10 -6.32 -8.50 16.81
C PHE A 10 -6.84 -8.95 18.20
N TYR A 11 -7.61 -10.03 18.25
CA TYR A 11 -8.03 -10.64 19.53
C TYR A 11 -6.88 -11.38 20.24
N LEU A 12 -5.95 -11.99 19.49
CA LEU A 12 -4.75 -12.59 20.06
C LEU A 12 -3.85 -11.52 20.67
N THR A 13 -3.55 -10.42 19.98
CA THR A 13 -2.67 -9.38 20.54
C THR A 13 -3.22 -8.77 21.82
N ARG A 14 -4.55 -8.55 21.91
CA ARG A 14 -5.19 -8.03 23.12
C ARG A 14 -5.20 -9.04 24.28
N ARG A 15 -5.40 -10.34 23.99
CA ARG A 15 -5.29 -11.42 24.99
C ARG A 15 -3.86 -11.64 25.48
N TRP A 16 -2.86 -11.56 24.60
CA TRP A 16 -1.45 -11.66 24.98
C TRP A 16 -1.00 -10.47 25.82
N LEU A 17 -1.48 -9.26 25.53
CA LEU A 17 -1.19 -8.07 26.35
C LEU A 17 -1.81 -8.17 27.74
N LEU A 18 -3.07 -8.62 27.85
CA LEU A 18 -3.73 -8.85 29.13
C LEU A 18 -3.07 -10.01 29.91
N ALA A 19 -2.70 -11.09 29.23
CA ALA A 19 -1.99 -12.21 29.85
C ALA A 19 -0.60 -11.79 30.34
N LEU A 20 0.14 -10.99 29.57
CA LEU A 20 1.44 -10.45 29.96
C LEU A 20 1.33 -9.51 31.17
N LEU A 21 0.32 -8.62 31.18
CA LEU A 21 0.07 -7.72 32.30
C LEU A 21 -0.35 -8.48 33.57
N LEU A 22 -1.16 -9.53 33.44
CA LEU A 22 -1.50 -10.42 34.54
C LEU A 22 -0.27 -11.18 35.07
N LEU A 23 0.59 -11.68 34.17
CA LEU A 23 1.78 -12.43 34.55
C LEU A 23 2.81 -11.52 35.22
N ILE A 24 2.97 -10.28 34.77
CA ILE A 24 3.78 -9.25 35.44
C ILE A 24 3.21 -8.93 36.83
N GLY A 25 1.88 -8.79 36.95
CA GLY A 25 1.23 -8.56 38.25
C GLY A 25 1.43 -9.72 39.24
N ILE A 26 1.32 -10.96 38.76
CA ILE A 26 1.52 -12.17 39.58
C ILE A 26 3.00 -12.30 40.00
N VAL A 27 3.93 -12.10 39.08
CA VAL A 27 5.38 -12.17 39.38
C VAL A 27 5.77 -11.08 40.37
N ALA A 28 5.25 -9.86 40.23
CA ALA A 28 5.54 -8.77 41.17
C ALA A 28 4.94 -8.99 42.57
N ALA A 29 3.75 -9.61 42.65
CA ALA A 29 3.13 -9.99 43.92
C ALA A 29 3.87 -11.12 44.63
N VAL A 30 4.48 -12.05 43.89
CA VAL A 30 5.26 -13.18 44.43
C VAL A 30 6.67 -12.78 44.85
N LEU A 31 7.27 -11.75 44.23
CA LEU A 31 8.64 -11.32 44.48
C LEU A 31 8.78 -10.17 45.50
N GLU A 32 7.69 -9.75 46.17
CA GLU A 32 7.65 -8.53 46.99
C GLU A 32 8.36 -7.35 46.31
N ALA A 33 8.16 -7.23 45.00
CA ALA A 33 8.84 -6.21 44.22
C ALA A 33 8.41 -4.84 44.75
N PRO A 34 9.36 -4.00 45.19
CA PRO A 34 9.01 -2.73 45.80
C PRO A 34 8.28 -1.87 44.77
N LEU A 35 7.27 -1.12 45.22
CA LEU A 35 6.30 -0.41 44.37
C LEU A 35 6.96 0.51 43.32
N TRP A 36 8.18 1.00 43.60
CA TRP A 36 8.98 1.79 42.67
C TRP A 36 9.44 1.00 41.43
N LEU A 37 9.68 -0.31 41.55
CA LEU A 37 10.14 -1.17 40.46
C LEU A 37 8.99 -1.47 39.48
N LEU A 38 7.78 -1.64 40.00
CA LEU A 38 6.55 -1.72 39.20
C LEU A 38 6.30 -0.43 38.42
N LEU A 39 6.41 0.74 39.07
CA LEU A 39 6.29 2.04 38.41
C LEU A 39 7.32 2.22 37.29
N LEU A 40 8.57 1.77 37.51
CA LEU A 40 9.64 1.88 36.52
C LEU A 40 9.41 1.00 35.29
N ILE A 41 8.89 -0.23 35.47
CA ILE A 41 8.48 -1.09 34.35
C ILE A 41 7.34 -0.45 33.56
N LEU A 42 6.36 0.13 34.24
CA LEU A 42 5.20 0.76 33.60
C LEU A 42 5.60 2.01 32.82
N LEU A 43 6.52 2.82 33.36
CA LEU A 43 7.11 3.97 32.68
C LEU A 43 7.92 3.55 31.44
N LEU A 44 8.73 2.48 31.54
CA LEU A 44 9.50 1.95 30.40
C LEU A 44 8.57 1.43 29.30
N LEU A 45 7.49 0.74 29.64
CA LEU A 45 6.48 0.30 28.67
C LEU A 45 5.80 1.49 27.99
N LEU A 46 5.43 2.51 28.75
CA LEU A 46 4.83 3.73 28.22
C LEU A 46 5.79 4.46 27.27
N LEU A 47 7.06 4.61 27.66
CA LEU A 47 8.11 5.17 26.81
C LEU A 47 8.32 4.34 25.54
N LEU A 48 8.28 3.01 25.63
CA LEU A 48 8.44 2.13 24.48
C LEU A 48 7.25 2.21 23.53
N ILE A 49 6.03 2.37 24.04
CA ILE A 49 4.82 2.65 23.26
C ILE A 49 4.93 4.01 22.58
N LEU A 50 5.28 5.06 23.33
CA LEU A 50 5.45 6.41 22.80
C LEU A 50 6.56 6.48 21.75
N PHE A 51 7.68 5.79 21.97
CA PHE A 51 8.79 5.69 21.02
C PHE A 51 8.37 4.93 19.76
N ARG A 52 7.62 3.82 19.90
CA ARG A 52 7.02 3.10 18.77
C ARG A 52 6.04 3.99 17.98
N GLN A 53 5.30 4.86 18.66
CA GLN A 53 4.39 5.83 18.03
C GLN A 53 5.15 6.96 17.32
N GLN A 54 6.27 7.44 17.88
CA GLN A 54 7.13 8.45 17.25
C GLN A 54 7.89 7.92 16.02
N ILE A 55 8.10 6.60 15.89
CA ILE A 55 8.68 5.96 14.70
C ILE A 55 7.67 5.88 13.53
N ALA A 56 6.41 6.28 13.73
CA ALA A 56 5.47 6.49 12.63
C ALA A 56 5.32 7.99 12.31
N PRO A 57 6.28 8.61 11.57
CA PRO A 57 5.97 9.87 10.93
C PRO A 57 5.02 9.54 9.78
N ASN A 58 3.76 9.95 9.90
CA ASN A 58 3.04 10.73 8.89
C ASN A 58 1.54 10.73 9.21
N PHE A 59 1.10 11.90 9.67
CA PHE A 59 -0.27 12.36 9.52
C PHE A 59 -0.59 12.41 8.01
N TYR A 60 -1.26 11.40 7.48
CA TYR A 60 -2.00 11.52 6.23
C TYR A 60 -3.42 11.99 6.57
N PRO A 61 -4.00 12.95 5.81
CA PRO A 61 -5.35 13.43 6.04
C PRO A 61 -6.36 12.30 5.80
N GLN A 62 -7.59 12.46 6.30
CA GLN A 62 -8.61 11.42 6.41
C GLN A 62 -8.69 10.50 5.18
N GLU A 63 -8.08 9.32 5.40
CA GLU A 63 -8.34 8.03 4.78
C GLU A 63 -7.85 7.85 3.33
N GLU A 64 -6.64 8.31 3.04
CA GLU A 64 -5.86 7.76 1.93
C GLU A 64 -5.17 6.44 2.35
N TYR A 65 -5.51 5.34 1.68
CA TYR A 65 -4.89 4.04 1.91
C TYR A 65 -4.11 3.58 0.69
N LEU A 66 -2.85 3.22 0.95
CA LEU A 66 -1.98 2.59 -0.04
C LEU A 66 -2.36 1.11 -0.20
N VAL A 67 -2.62 0.68 -1.43
CA VAL A 67 -2.72 -0.75 -1.74
C VAL A 67 -1.30 -1.33 -1.82
N PRO A 68 -0.90 -2.24 -0.91
CA PRO A 68 0.51 -2.58 -0.64
C PRO A 68 1.19 -3.42 -1.73
N ASP A 69 0.44 -3.90 -2.72
CA ASP A 69 0.93 -4.71 -3.83
C ASP A 69 0.53 -4.14 -5.19
N GLN A 70 0.13 -2.87 -5.29
CA GLN A 70 -0.33 -2.30 -6.55
C GLN A 70 0.31 -0.95 -6.88
N VAL A 71 0.61 -0.77 -8.17
CA VAL A 71 1.12 0.50 -8.72
C VAL A 71 0.37 0.84 -9.99
N ILE A 72 0.22 2.14 -10.25
CA ILE A 72 -0.40 2.66 -11.45
C ILE A 72 0.72 3.15 -12.37
N LEU A 73 0.68 2.70 -13.62
CA LEU A 73 1.55 3.18 -14.69
C LEU A 73 0.69 3.99 -15.66
N SER A 74 1.10 5.22 -15.95
CA SER A 74 0.45 6.05 -16.97
C SER A 74 1.47 6.56 -17.96
N GLY A 75 1.21 6.44 -19.25
CA GLY A 75 2.21 6.74 -20.28
C GLY A 75 1.78 6.31 -21.69
N PRO A 76 2.62 6.55 -22.70
CA PRO A 76 2.43 5.96 -24.02
C PRO A 76 2.43 4.42 -23.95
N THR A 77 1.48 3.78 -24.63
CA THR A 77 1.22 2.33 -24.60
C THR A 77 2.48 1.49 -24.79
N ALA A 78 3.26 1.78 -25.83
CA ALA A 78 4.47 1.01 -26.14
C ALA A 78 5.51 1.11 -25.02
N VAL A 79 5.68 2.29 -24.42
CA VAL A 79 6.67 2.53 -23.36
C VAL A 79 6.23 1.87 -22.06
N VAL A 80 4.95 1.94 -21.70
CA VAL A 80 4.39 1.26 -20.54
C VAL A 80 4.57 -0.26 -20.65
N ASN A 81 4.21 -0.85 -21.79
CA ASN A 81 4.37 -2.29 -22.02
C ASN A 81 5.86 -2.69 -21.95
N GLN A 82 6.75 -1.90 -22.55
CA GLN A 82 8.20 -2.15 -22.49
C GLN A 82 8.73 -2.11 -21.05
N ILE A 83 8.28 -1.17 -20.22
CA ILE A 83 8.68 -1.08 -18.82
C ILE A 83 8.23 -2.32 -18.05
N ILE A 84 6.98 -2.76 -18.24
CA ILE A 84 6.45 -3.97 -17.59
C ILE A 84 7.29 -5.19 -17.99
N GLU A 85 7.52 -5.39 -19.28
CA GLU A 85 8.34 -6.51 -19.77
C GLU A 85 9.79 -6.44 -19.27
N THR A 86 10.38 -5.25 -19.26
CA THR A 86 11.76 -5.04 -18.81
C THR A 86 11.87 -5.31 -17.32
N ALA A 87 10.93 -4.81 -16.52
CA ALA A 87 10.88 -5.07 -15.08
C ALA A 87 10.76 -6.57 -14.80
N ASN A 88 9.88 -7.28 -15.51
CA ASN A 88 9.71 -8.74 -15.36
C ASN A 88 10.95 -9.54 -15.77
N ARG A 89 11.70 -9.09 -16.78
CA ARG A 89 12.88 -9.82 -17.29
C ARG A 89 14.17 -9.50 -16.57
N GLN A 90 14.37 -8.23 -16.21
CA GLN A 90 15.65 -7.70 -15.75
C GLN A 90 15.69 -7.38 -14.26
N THR A 91 14.55 -7.50 -13.57
CA THR A 91 14.45 -7.24 -12.14
C THR A 91 13.73 -8.39 -11.44
N ASN A 92 13.76 -8.40 -10.11
CA ASN A 92 13.00 -9.37 -9.31
C ASN A 92 11.53 -8.94 -9.11
N LEU A 93 11.05 -7.92 -9.84
CA LEU A 93 9.64 -7.55 -9.84
C LEU A 93 8.87 -8.56 -10.70
N GLN A 94 7.77 -9.07 -10.14
CA GLN A 94 6.77 -9.84 -10.88
C GLN A 94 5.58 -8.91 -11.04
N LEU A 95 5.34 -8.42 -12.25
CA LEU A 95 4.30 -7.46 -12.57
C LEU A 95 3.24 -8.14 -13.42
N GLU A 96 2.01 -8.07 -12.93
CA GLU A 96 0.83 -8.61 -13.60
C GLU A 96 -0.23 -7.51 -13.72
N GLU A 97 -0.87 -7.35 -14.88
CA GLU A 97 -2.01 -6.43 -14.98
C GLU A 97 -3.13 -6.91 -14.05
N VAL A 98 -3.76 -5.99 -13.33
CA VAL A 98 -4.92 -6.32 -12.50
C VAL A 98 -6.13 -6.46 -13.41
N HIS A 99 -6.95 -7.50 -13.20
CA HIS A 99 -8.20 -7.70 -13.92
C HIS A 99 -9.41 -7.43 -13.02
N ASP A 100 -10.51 -6.96 -13.61
CA ASP A 100 -11.80 -6.78 -12.96
C ASP A 100 -12.57 -8.10 -12.78
N ALA A 101 -13.79 -8.01 -12.22
CA ALA A 101 -14.63 -9.18 -11.99
C ALA A 101 -15.09 -9.89 -13.29
N ALA A 102 -15.05 -9.21 -14.43
CA ALA A 102 -15.33 -9.75 -15.76
C ALA A 102 -14.05 -10.23 -16.47
N ASN A 103 -12.93 -10.32 -15.74
CA ASN A 103 -11.62 -10.71 -16.24
C ASN A 103 -11.06 -9.76 -17.33
N GLN A 104 -11.53 -8.51 -17.37
CA GLN A 104 -10.97 -7.48 -18.25
C GLN A 104 -9.81 -6.78 -17.54
N PRO A 105 -8.71 -6.44 -18.23
CA PRO A 105 -7.62 -5.71 -17.61
C PRO A 105 -8.12 -4.34 -17.13
N MET A 106 -7.74 -3.95 -15.92
CA MET A 106 -7.93 -2.62 -15.35
C MET A 106 -6.97 -1.64 -16.03
N ARG A 107 -7.28 -1.37 -17.30
CA ARG A 107 -6.49 -0.58 -18.23
C ARG A 107 -7.42 0.38 -18.97
N LEU A 108 -7.13 1.67 -18.83
CA LEU A 108 -7.79 2.73 -19.58
C LEU A 108 -6.93 3.11 -20.77
N THR A 109 -7.43 2.89 -21.98
CA THR A 109 -6.79 3.33 -23.23
C THR A 109 -7.50 4.57 -23.77
N PHE A 110 -6.76 5.64 -24.02
CA PHE A 110 -7.36 6.90 -24.43
C PHE A 110 -7.98 6.81 -25.83
N GLY A 111 -7.37 6.04 -26.74
CA GLY A 111 -7.92 5.78 -28.08
C GLY A 111 -9.24 5.00 -28.11
N SER A 112 -9.63 4.34 -27.01
CA SER A 112 -10.96 3.69 -26.90
C SER A 112 -12.01 4.56 -26.23
N LEU A 113 -11.65 5.77 -25.79
CA LEU A 113 -12.61 6.69 -25.18
C LEU A 113 -13.54 7.27 -26.26
N PRO A 114 -14.81 7.56 -25.91
CA PRO A 114 -15.70 8.26 -26.81
C PRO A 114 -15.09 9.59 -27.28
N PRO A 115 -15.31 10.03 -28.53
CA PRO A 115 -14.74 11.27 -29.06
C PRO A 115 -15.02 12.49 -28.16
N ALA A 116 -16.23 12.61 -27.62
CA ALA A 116 -16.60 13.70 -26.71
C ALA A 116 -15.75 13.75 -25.42
N VAL A 117 -15.29 12.60 -24.93
CA VAL A 117 -14.40 12.53 -23.76
C VAL A 117 -12.98 12.95 -24.15
N VAL A 118 -12.50 12.48 -25.29
CA VAL A 118 -11.18 12.85 -25.83
C VAL A 118 -11.12 14.35 -26.12
N ASP A 119 -12.17 14.93 -26.70
CA ASP A 119 -12.30 16.36 -26.97
C ASP A 119 -12.27 17.18 -25.67
N CYS A 120 -12.98 16.71 -24.63
CA CYS A 120 -12.94 17.33 -23.31
C CYS A 120 -11.51 17.30 -22.69
N LEU A 121 -10.83 16.16 -22.78
CA LEU A 121 -9.48 15.98 -22.24
C LEU A 121 -8.43 16.83 -22.99
N SER A 122 -8.52 16.90 -24.32
CA SER A 122 -7.63 17.71 -25.15
C SER A 122 -7.80 19.23 -24.94
N GLY A 123 -8.97 19.67 -24.45
CA GLY A 123 -9.18 21.05 -24.01
C GLY A 123 -8.56 21.39 -22.64
N CYS A 124 -8.31 20.39 -21.79
CA CYS A 124 -7.76 20.58 -20.45
C CYS A 124 -6.22 20.46 -20.40
N TYR A 125 -5.63 19.75 -21.35
CA TYR A 125 -4.19 19.54 -21.49
C TYR A 125 -3.85 19.38 -22.98
N GLU A 126 -2.66 19.80 -23.41
CA GLU A 126 -2.10 19.47 -24.74
C GLU A 126 -1.73 17.98 -24.83
N PHE A 127 -2.71 17.11 -24.57
CA PHE A 127 -2.55 15.67 -24.48
C PHE A 127 -2.87 15.05 -25.84
N ALA A 128 -1.90 15.10 -26.74
CA ALA A 128 -2.11 14.77 -28.15
C ALA A 128 -1.95 13.29 -28.52
N SER A 129 -2.22 12.32 -27.64
CA SER A 129 -1.99 10.91 -28.02
C SER A 129 -3.11 9.97 -27.61
N GLN A 130 -3.82 9.48 -28.63
CA GLN A 130 -4.70 8.31 -28.55
C GLN A 130 -3.96 7.07 -28.00
N ASP A 131 -2.63 7.06 -28.06
CA ASP A 131 -1.80 5.95 -27.61
C ASP A 131 -1.51 5.98 -26.10
N PHE A 132 -2.03 6.96 -25.36
CA PHE A 132 -1.83 7.00 -23.91
C PHE A 132 -2.70 5.99 -23.17
N VAL A 133 -2.12 5.38 -22.14
CA VAL A 133 -2.79 4.42 -21.28
C VAL A 133 -2.55 4.73 -19.81
N ILE A 134 -3.50 4.32 -18.98
CA ILE A 134 -3.36 4.19 -17.54
C ILE A 134 -3.64 2.72 -17.22
N VAL A 135 -2.70 2.03 -16.58
CA VAL A 135 -2.83 0.61 -16.25
C VAL A 135 -2.51 0.38 -14.77
N LEU A 136 -3.34 -0.43 -14.13
CA LEU A 136 -3.11 -0.91 -12.78
C LEU A 136 -2.36 -2.24 -12.84
N VAL A 137 -1.21 -2.32 -12.17
CA VAL A 137 -0.41 -3.55 -12.11
C VAL A 137 -0.19 -3.99 -10.66
N ARG A 138 -0.23 -5.31 -10.45
CA ARG A 138 0.07 -5.97 -9.17
C ARG A 138 1.53 -6.40 -9.12
N LEU A 139 2.13 -6.22 -7.96
CA LEU A 139 3.45 -6.71 -7.57
C LEU A 139 3.32 -8.11 -6.96
N GLY A 140 3.91 -9.11 -7.61
CA GLY A 140 4.05 -10.46 -7.10
C GLY A 140 5.29 -10.64 -6.20
N GLY A 141 5.46 -11.87 -5.70
CA GLY A 141 6.57 -12.26 -4.81
C GLY A 141 6.20 -12.33 -3.33
N ALA A 142 7.14 -12.84 -2.51
CA ALA A 142 6.89 -13.17 -1.11
C ALA A 142 6.69 -11.95 -0.18
N ARG A 143 7.19 -10.78 -0.59
CA ARG A 143 7.08 -9.49 0.13
C ARG A 143 7.12 -8.33 -0.88
N PRO A 144 5.99 -8.00 -1.53
CA PRO A 144 5.93 -6.84 -2.42
C PRO A 144 6.22 -5.56 -1.61
N ASP A 145 7.15 -4.76 -2.12
CA ASP A 145 7.53 -3.44 -1.57
C ASP A 145 7.27 -2.40 -2.66
N VAL A 146 6.12 -1.71 -2.53
CA VAL A 146 5.69 -0.67 -3.48
C VAL A 146 6.71 0.45 -3.59
N SER A 147 7.33 0.88 -2.50
CA SER A 147 8.32 1.98 -2.53
C SER A 147 9.57 1.57 -3.31
N ARG A 148 10.03 0.33 -3.14
CA ARG A 148 11.12 -0.22 -3.95
C ARG A 148 10.73 -0.41 -5.41
N ALA A 149 9.54 -0.95 -5.67
CA ALA A 149 9.05 -1.18 -7.03
C ALA A 149 8.93 0.13 -7.81
N ILE A 150 8.35 1.18 -7.20
CA ILE A 150 8.23 2.50 -7.81
C ILE A 150 9.61 3.05 -8.19
N ARG A 151 10.60 2.99 -7.30
CA ARG A 151 11.96 3.47 -7.62
C ARG A 151 12.57 2.75 -8.82
N ILE A 152 12.44 1.43 -8.88
CA ILE A 152 12.93 0.62 -10.00
C ILE A 152 12.19 1.01 -11.29
N LEU A 153 10.86 1.11 -11.25
CA LEU A 153 10.04 1.46 -12.40
C LEU A 153 10.30 2.88 -12.89
N GLN A 154 10.54 3.84 -12.00
CA GLN A 154 10.94 5.20 -12.34
C GLN A 154 12.34 5.25 -12.98
N GLN A 155 13.28 4.42 -12.49
CA GLN A 155 14.59 4.27 -13.13
C GLN A 155 14.47 3.69 -14.53
N LEU A 156 13.64 2.65 -14.72
CA LEU A 156 13.36 2.07 -16.03
C LEU A 156 12.63 3.05 -16.96
N ALA A 157 11.78 3.91 -16.40
CA ALA A 157 11.12 4.97 -17.15
C ALA A 157 12.12 6.03 -17.65
N GLY A 158 13.27 6.22 -17.00
CA GLY A 158 14.41 6.97 -17.56
C GLY A 158 14.10 8.43 -17.97
N GLY A 159 13.10 9.07 -17.36
CA GLY A 159 12.63 10.42 -17.74
C GLY A 159 11.67 10.45 -18.94
N ASN A 160 11.24 9.31 -19.45
CA ASN A 160 10.15 9.20 -20.44
C ASN A 160 8.83 9.74 -19.85
N ARG A 161 7.82 9.96 -20.71
CA ARG A 161 6.45 10.36 -20.33
C ARG A 161 5.67 9.27 -19.57
N VAL A 162 6.34 8.37 -18.86
CA VAL A 162 5.70 7.35 -18.01
C VAL A 162 5.78 7.80 -16.57
N ARG A 163 4.61 8.01 -15.97
CA ARG A 163 4.46 8.30 -14.55
C ARG A 163 4.12 7.01 -13.82
N VAL A 164 4.81 6.80 -12.70
CA VAL A 164 4.65 5.64 -11.83
C VAL A 164 4.17 6.14 -10.49
N GLU A 165 3.00 5.67 -10.06
CA GLU A 165 2.38 6.13 -8.81
C GLU A 165 1.93 4.94 -7.95
N PRO A 166 1.92 5.10 -6.62
CA PRO A 166 1.26 4.14 -5.75
C PRO A 166 -0.23 4.13 -6.03
N ASN A 167 -0.90 2.98 -5.89
CA ASN A 167 -2.35 2.95 -5.91
C ASN A 167 -2.90 3.49 -4.57
N TRP A 168 -3.25 4.78 -4.57
CA TRP A 168 -3.92 5.44 -3.45
C TRP A 168 -5.43 5.33 -3.62
N LEU A 169 -6.09 4.77 -2.62
CA LEU A 169 -7.55 4.81 -2.50
C LEU A 169 -7.93 5.91 -1.52
N THR A 170 -8.96 6.66 -1.84
CA THR A 170 -9.59 7.62 -0.92
C THR A 170 -10.82 6.95 -0.29
N GLY A 171 -10.97 7.06 1.04
CA GLY A 171 -12.08 6.49 1.80
C GLY A 171 -11.72 5.22 2.59
N SER A 172 -12.66 4.73 3.40
CA SER A 172 -12.45 3.58 4.28
C SER A 172 -12.38 2.25 3.49
N PRO A 173 -11.32 1.42 3.63
CA PRO A 173 -11.17 0.16 2.88
C PRO A 173 -12.16 -0.94 3.30
N TRP A 174 -12.99 -0.68 4.32
CA TRP A 174 -14.07 -1.55 4.78
C TRP A 174 -15.45 -1.06 4.39
N ASP A 175 -15.58 0.09 3.73
CA ASP A 175 -16.89 0.57 3.27
C ASP A 175 -17.24 -0.10 1.95
N VAL A 176 -18.26 -0.94 2.00
CA VAL A 176 -18.76 -1.69 0.82
C VAL A 176 -19.85 -0.90 0.09
N GLY A 177 -20.19 0.29 0.57
CA GLY A 177 -20.99 1.28 -0.12
C GLY A 177 -20.25 2.61 -0.03
N GLY A 178 -20.02 3.26 -1.17
CA GLY A 178 -19.57 4.65 -1.17
C GLY A 178 -20.58 5.57 -0.49
#